data_AF-A0A3A8PXD4-F1
#
_entry.id   AF-A0A3A8PXD4-F1
#
_cell.length_a   1.000
_cell.length_b   1.000
_cell.length_c   1.000
_cell.angle_alpha   90.00
_cell.angle_beta   90.00
_cell.angle_gamma   90.00
#
_symmetry.space_group_name_H-M   'P 1'
#
loop_
_entity.id
_entity.type
_entity.pdbx_description
1 polymer ?
#
loop_
_entity_poly.entity_id
_entity_poly.type
_entity_poly.pdbx_seq_one_letter_code
_entity_poly.pdbx_strand_id
1 'polypeptide(L)'
;MTSRRPFPTLLTITAFLLTSPLLASADEAVQREKYIACLNMELTQMNKEFRISEADLKKLTVIVDKEINKEPHRKTTPAEQRKTAENIMAQAKKDIPDVPAETVSKMMKALTQKGKHCSLSAPE
;
A
#
# COMPACT_ATOMS: atom_id res chain seq x y z
N MET A 1 -8.37 30.43 68.18
CA MET A 1 -8.12 31.67 67.42
C MET A 1 -6.83 31.53 66.62
N THR A 2 -6.93 31.74 65.31
CA THR A 2 -5.91 32.20 64.34
C THR A 2 -4.47 31.64 64.39
N SER A 3 -4.05 30.96 63.32
CA SER A 3 -3.23 31.63 62.27
C SER A 3 -3.14 30.76 61.01
N ARG A 4 -3.32 31.39 59.85
CA ARG A 4 -3.28 30.80 58.49
C ARG A 4 -2.04 31.32 57.76
N ARG A 5 -1.62 30.54 56.74
CA ARG A 5 -0.86 30.85 55.49
C ARG A 5 0.64 30.52 55.50
N PRO A 6 1.30 30.36 54.33
CA PRO A 6 0.82 29.92 53.00
C PRO A 6 1.69 28.80 52.37
N PHE A 7 1.25 28.30 51.21
CA PHE A 7 1.87 27.31 50.32
C PHE A 7 3.32 27.65 49.91
N PRO A 8 4.07 26.64 49.44
CA PRO A 8 4.61 26.72 48.09
C PRO A 8 4.27 25.48 47.24
N THR A 9 3.66 25.78 46.10
CA THR A 9 3.74 25.07 44.81
C THR A 9 5.04 24.28 44.61
N LEU A 10 4.96 23.03 44.12
CA LEU A 10 5.97 22.47 43.20
C LEU A 10 5.44 21.22 42.45
N LEU A 11 5.38 21.39 41.13
CA LEU A 11 5.58 20.42 40.04
C LEU A 11 4.55 19.31 39.81
N THR A 12 3.55 19.70 39.02
CA THR A 12 3.07 18.95 37.84
C THR A 12 4.16 18.11 37.18
N ILE A 13 4.05 16.79 37.28
CA ILE A 13 4.69 15.85 36.35
C ILE A 13 3.56 15.24 35.52
N THR A 14 3.10 15.97 34.51
CA THR A 14 2.38 15.38 33.38
C THR A 14 3.41 14.59 32.58
N ALA A 15 3.63 13.34 32.95
CA ALA A 15 4.27 12.37 32.08
C ALA A 15 3.29 12.05 30.94
N PHE A 16 3.20 12.96 29.97
CA PHE A 16 2.63 12.66 28.66
C PHE A 16 3.61 11.70 27.99
N LEU A 17 3.41 10.40 28.24
CA LEU A 17 3.92 9.34 27.39
C LEU A 17 3.26 9.53 26.02
N LEU A 18 3.83 10.40 25.21
CA LEU A 18 3.65 10.44 23.77
C LEU A 18 4.20 9.11 23.24
N THR A 19 3.39 8.06 23.33
CA THR A 19 3.47 6.91 22.44
C THR A 19 3.17 7.44 21.06
N SER A 20 4.19 7.98 20.39
CA SER A 20 4.09 8.42 19.01
C SER A 20 3.65 7.21 18.18
N PRO A 21 2.46 7.23 17.55
CA PRO A 21 2.18 6.25 16.52
C PRO A 21 3.24 6.46 15.43
N LEU A 22 3.78 5.36 14.93
CA LEU A 22 4.71 5.30 13.79
C LEU A 22 4.20 6.27 12.69
N LEU A 23 4.75 7.48 12.64
CA LEU A 23 4.46 8.43 11.57
C LEU A 23 5.24 7.95 10.37
N ALA A 24 4.55 7.26 9.45
CA ALA A 24 5.05 7.11 8.09
C ALA A 24 5.40 8.52 7.58
N SER A 25 6.59 8.67 6.99
CA SER A 25 7.01 9.97 6.48
C SER A 25 6.04 10.41 5.38
N ALA A 26 5.68 11.69 5.35
CA ALA A 26 4.88 12.25 4.25
C ALA A 26 5.54 11.98 2.88
N ASP A 27 6.87 11.88 2.84
CA ASP A 27 7.63 11.54 1.65
C ASP A 27 7.38 10.09 1.17
N GLU A 28 7.29 9.14 2.10
CA GLU A 28 6.98 7.73 1.78
C GLU A 28 5.56 7.56 1.24
N ALA A 29 4.60 8.34 1.75
CA ALA A 29 3.23 8.32 1.24
C ALA A 29 3.18 8.81 -0.22
N VAL A 30 3.88 9.92 -0.53
CA VAL A 30 3.94 10.47 -1.89
C VAL A 30 4.66 9.53 -2.86
N GLN A 31 5.77 8.92 -2.44
CA GLN A 31 6.49 7.92 -3.25
C GLN A 31 5.62 6.70 -3.54
N ARG A 32 4.82 6.25 -2.55
CA ARG A 32 3.87 5.15 -2.72
C ARG A 32 2.78 5.48 -3.72
N GLU A 33 2.19 6.68 -3.64
CA GLU A 33 1.16 7.11 -4.59
C GLU A 33 1.71 7.15 -6.02
N LYS A 34 2.94 7.64 -6.22
CA LYS A 34 3.61 7.62 -7.54
C LYS A 34 3.84 6.20 -8.05
N TYR A 35 4.28 5.30 -7.17
CA TYR A 35 4.49 3.89 -7.52
C TYR A 35 3.17 3.21 -7.93
N ILE A 36 2.10 3.41 -7.16
CA ILE A 36 0.76 2.90 -7.46
C ILE A 36 0.25 3.46 -8.79
N ALA A 37 0.37 4.78 -9.01
CA ALA A 37 -0.05 5.42 -10.25
C ALA A 37 0.67 4.82 -11.47
N CYS A 38 1.97 4.56 -11.36
CA CYS A 38 2.76 3.91 -12.40
C CYS A 38 2.24 2.49 -12.70
N LEU A 39 1.99 1.68 -11.67
CA LEU A 39 1.45 0.33 -11.86
C LEU A 39 0.03 0.33 -12.46
N ASN A 40 -0.79 1.31 -12.10
CA ASN A 40 -2.14 1.46 -12.65
C ASN A 40 -2.12 1.87 -14.13
N MET A 41 -1.15 2.69 -14.53
CA MET A 41 -0.89 2.98 -15.93
C MET A 41 -0.51 1.69 -16.69
N GLU A 42 0.39 0.88 -16.14
CA GLU A 42 0.80 -0.40 -16.74
C GLU A 42 -0.35 -1.39 -16.84
N LEU A 43 -1.17 -1.54 -15.78
CA LEU A 43 -2.38 -2.38 -15.82
C LEU A 43 -3.34 -1.95 -16.93
N THR A 44 -3.56 -0.64 -17.07
CA THR A 44 -4.41 -0.09 -18.12
C THR A 44 -3.84 -0.35 -19.51
N GLN A 45 -2.52 -0.18 -19.67
CA GLN A 45 -1.85 -0.43 -20.95
C GLN A 45 -1.90 -1.91 -21.33
N MET A 46 -1.63 -2.81 -20.40
CA MET A 46 -1.72 -4.25 -20.61
C MET A 46 -3.14 -4.72 -20.90
N ASN A 47 -4.16 -4.06 -20.36
CA ASN A 47 -5.54 -4.46 -20.66
C ASN A 47 -5.90 -4.31 -22.16
N LYS A 48 -5.12 -3.58 -22.95
CA LYS A 48 -5.26 -3.57 -24.42
C LYS A 48 -5.01 -4.97 -25.03
N GLU A 49 -4.16 -5.76 -24.40
CA GLU A 49 -3.82 -7.13 -24.79
C GLU A 49 -4.81 -8.15 -24.18
N PHE A 50 -5.11 -8.02 -22.87
CA PHE A 50 -5.95 -8.98 -22.15
C PHE A 50 -7.46 -8.78 -22.31
N ARG A 51 -7.88 -7.56 -22.64
CA ARG A 51 -9.27 -7.18 -22.98
C ARG A 51 -10.31 -7.64 -21.95
N ILE A 52 -9.99 -7.56 -20.66
CA ILE A 52 -11.02 -7.73 -19.62
C ILE A 52 -11.91 -6.50 -19.59
N SER A 53 -13.13 -6.65 -19.07
CA SER A 53 -14.09 -5.55 -19.00
C SER A 53 -13.54 -4.38 -18.19
N GLU A 54 -13.98 -3.16 -18.48
CA GLU A 54 -13.54 -1.97 -17.72
C GLU A 54 -13.93 -2.09 -16.23
N ALA A 55 -15.09 -2.67 -15.94
CA ALA A 55 -15.55 -2.92 -14.59
C ALA A 55 -14.62 -3.90 -13.84
N ASP A 56 -14.17 -4.97 -14.50
CA ASP A 56 -13.26 -5.95 -13.91
C ASP A 56 -11.83 -5.41 -13.80
N LEU A 57 -11.38 -4.62 -14.77
CA LEU A 57 -10.09 -3.93 -14.69
C LEU A 57 -10.07 -3.00 -13.47
N LYS A 58 -11.13 -2.20 -13.27
CA LYS A 58 -11.25 -1.30 -12.12
C LYS A 58 -11.18 -2.06 -10.80
N LYS A 59 -11.87 -3.19 -10.69
CA LYS A 59 -11.80 -4.05 -9.50
C LYS A 59 -10.40 -4.64 -9.31
N LEU A 60 -9.76 -5.13 -10.39
CA LEU A 60 -8.40 -5.66 -10.33
C LEU A 60 -7.40 -4.60 -9.86
N THR A 61 -7.49 -3.38 -10.37
CA THR A 61 -6.70 -2.23 -9.91
C THR A 61 -6.89 -1.98 -8.42
N VAL A 62 -8.13 -1.93 -7.92
CA VAL A 62 -8.39 -1.73 -6.49
C VAL A 62 -7.78 -2.85 -5.64
N ILE A 63 -7.83 -4.10 -6.10
CA ILE A 63 -7.21 -5.23 -5.40
C ILE A 63 -5.68 -5.07 -5.34
N VAL A 64 -5.06 -4.74 -6.47
CA VAL A 64 -3.61 -4.53 -6.58
C VAL A 64 -3.16 -3.40 -5.66
N ASP A 65 -3.82 -2.24 -5.73
CA ASP A 65 -3.53 -1.07 -4.90
C ASP A 65 -3.64 -1.40 -3.40
N LYS A 66 -4.67 -2.17 -3.03
CA LYS A 66 -4.89 -2.59 -1.64
C LYS A 66 -3.78 -3.51 -1.14
N GLU A 67 -3.30 -4.45 -1.95
CA GLU A 67 -2.20 -5.32 -1.52
C GLU A 67 -0.86 -4.57 -1.47
N ILE A 68 -0.57 -3.69 -2.45
CA ILE A 68 0.64 -2.87 -2.44
C ILE A 68 0.67 -1.95 -1.22
N ASN A 69 -0.46 -1.35 -0.84
CA ASN A 69 -0.56 -0.50 0.34
C ASN A 69 -0.23 -1.22 1.66
N LYS A 70 -0.32 -2.57 1.71
CA LYS A 70 0.10 -3.36 2.88
C LYS A 70 1.59 -3.62 2.91
N GLU A 71 2.28 -3.52 1.77
CA GLU A 71 3.71 -3.80 1.70
C GLU A 71 4.51 -2.68 2.37
N PRO A 72 5.59 -3.02 3.10
CA PRO A 72 6.50 -2.02 3.66
C PRO A 72 7.13 -1.18 2.53
N HIS A 73 7.47 0.08 2.80
CA HIS A 73 8.03 1.00 1.82
C HIS A 73 9.53 0.74 1.58
N ARG A 74 9.84 -0.48 1.13
CA ARG A 74 11.20 -0.99 0.89
C ARG A 74 11.18 -1.95 -0.28
N LYS A 75 12.37 -2.32 -0.76
CA LYS A 75 12.52 -3.43 -1.71
C LYS A 75 11.95 -4.72 -1.08
N THR A 76 10.95 -5.29 -1.74
CA THR A 76 10.33 -6.56 -1.37
C THR A 76 11.18 -7.74 -1.82
N THR A 77 11.25 -8.78 -1.00
CA THR A 77 11.84 -10.07 -1.35
C THR A 77 10.98 -10.85 -2.36
N PRO A 78 11.54 -11.83 -3.10
CA PRO A 78 10.74 -12.69 -3.98
C PRO A 78 9.60 -13.43 -3.26
N ALA A 79 9.79 -13.77 -1.97
CA ALA A 79 8.76 -14.41 -1.15
C ALA A 79 7.61 -13.46 -0.83
N GLU A 80 7.92 -12.20 -0.48
CA GLU A 80 6.89 -11.15 -0.27
C GLU A 80 6.12 -10.87 -1.56
N GLN A 81 6.81 -10.72 -2.70
CA GLN A 81 6.18 -10.53 -4.01
C GLN A 81 5.26 -11.70 -4.38
N ARG A 82 5.70 -12.94 -4.13
CA ARG A 82 4.88 -14.13 -4.37
C ARG A 82 3.63 -14.12 -3.50
N LYS A 83 3.75 -13.79 -2.20
CA LYS A 83 2.63 -13.70 -1.28
C LYS A 83 1.62 -12.64 -1.74
N THR A 84 2.10 -11.48 -2.20
CA THR A 84 1.26 -10.42 -2.76
C THR A 84 0.52 -10.89 -4.00
N ALA A 85 1.19 -11.58 -4.92
CA ALA A 85 0.53 -12.17 -6.10
C ALA A 85 -0.52 -13.23 -5.72
N GLU A 86 -0.24 -14.08 -4.73
CA GLU A 86 -1.20 -15.08 -4.22
C GLU A 86 -2.42 -14.42 -3.58
N ASN A 87 -2.24 -13.35 -2.80
CA ASN A 87 -3.33 -12.56 -2.22
C ASN A 87 -4.19 -11.91 -3.30
N ILE A 88 -3.57 -11.28 -4.31
CA ILE A 88 -4.29 -10.67 -5.44
C ILE A 88 -5.12 -11.73 -6.15
N MET A 89 -4.54 -12.91 -6.44
CA MET A 89 -5.26 -14.00 -7.08
C MET A 89 -6.43 -14.51 -6.24
N ALA A 90 -6.25 -14.66 -4.93
CA ALA A 90 -7.30 -15.12 -4.03
C ALA A 90 -8.47 -14.12 -3.95
N GLN A 91 -8.17 -12.82 -3.97
CA GLN A 91 -9.19 -11.78 -3.96
C GLN A 91 -9.87 -11.62 -5.32
N ALA A 92 -9.11 -11.69 -6.42
CA ALA A 92 -9.64 -11.63 -7.78
C ALA A 92 -10.67 -12.74 -8.04
N LYS A 93 -10.40 -13.98 -7.58
CA LYS A 93 -11.36 -15.09 -7.68
C LYS A 93 -12.71 -14.81 -7.00
N LYS A 94 -12.75 -13.89 -6.03
CA LYS A 94 -13.98 -13.52 -5.30
C LYS A 94 -14.67 -12.34 -5.97
N ASP A 95 -13.92 -11.32 -6.35
CA ASP A 95 -14.49 -10.02 -6.75
C ASP A 95 -14.70 -9.89 -8.27
N ILE A 96 -13.92 -10.65 -9.06
CA ILE A 96 -13.97 -10.74 -10.52
C ILE A 96 -14.01 -12.22 -10.99
N PRO A 97 -15.00 -13.02 -10.55
CA PRO A 97 -15.06 -14.45 -10.85
C PRO A 97 -15.20 -14.76 -12.35
N ASP A 98 -15.68 -13.80 -13.14
CA ASP A 98 -15.87 -13.93 -14.59
C ASP A 98 -14.56 -13.84 -15.38
N VAL A 99 -13.50 -13.30 -14.77
CA VAL A 99 -12.17 -13.26 -15.39
C VAL A 99 -11.43 -14.57 -15.10
N PRO A 100 -10.97 -15.31 -16.12
CA PRO A 100 -10.24 -16.55 -15.90
C PRO A 100 -9.02 -16.33 -15.01
N ALA A 101 -8.82 -17.23 -14.03
CA ALA A 101 -7.68 -17.14 -13.12
C ALA A 101 -6.33 -17.14 -13.85
N GLU A 102 -6.25 -17.81 -15.01
CA GLU A 102 -5.08 -17.76 -15.88
C GLU A 102 -4.83 -16.37 -16.45
N THR A 103 -5.87 -15.65 -16.87
CA THR A 103 -5.78 -14.26 -17.34
C THR A 103 -5.25 -13.36 -16.23
N VAL A 104 -5.82 -13.44 -15.02
CA VAL A 104 -5.34 -12.68 -13.87
C VAL A 104 -3.86 -13.02 -13.58
N SER A 105 -3.51 -14.30 -13.59
CA SER A 105 -2.12 -14.74 -13.37
C SER A 105 -1.15 -14.19 -14.41
N LYS A 106 -1.53 -14.19 -15.70
CA LYS A 106 -0.74 -13.61 -16.80
C LYS A 106 -0.61 -12.09 -16.65
N MET A 107 -1.68 -11.40 -16.30
CA MET A 107 -1.65 -9.96 -16.03
C MET A 107 -0.69 -9.62 -14.88
N MET A 108 -0.68 -10.40 -13.80
CA MET A 108 0.24 -10.18 -12.67
C MET A 108 1.71 -10.43 -13.07
N LYS A 109 1.99 -11.51 -13.81
CA LYS A 109 3.34 -11.77 -14.33
C LYS A 109 3.81 -10.63 -15.24
N ALA A 110 2.94 -10.15 -16.12
CA ALA A 110 3.24 -9.04 -17.02
C ALA A 110 3.43 -7.74 -16.23
N LEU A 111 2.64 -7.48 -15.18
CA LEU A 111 2.81 -6.33 -14.29
C LEU A 111 4.17 -6.35 -13.60
N THR A 112 4.61 -7.49 -13.07
CA THR A 112 5.94 -7.64 -12.46
C THR A 112 7.06 -7.36 -13.46
N GLN A 113 6.89 -7.72 -14.73
CA GLN A 113 7.90 -7.50 -15.76
C GLN A 113 7.93 -6.06 -16.27
N LYS A 114 6.76 -5.52 -16.62
CA LYS A 114 6.65 -4.18 -17.17
C LYS A 114 6.80 -3.11 -16.09
N GLY A 115 6.26 -3.33 -14.90
CA GLY A 115 6.35 -2.42 -13.75
C GLY A 115 7.74 -2.30 -13.12
N LYS A 116 8.79 -2.93 -13.67
CA LYS A 116 10.18 -2.78 -13.17
C LYS A 116 10.70 -1.35 -13.20
N HIS A 117 10.16 -0.50 -14.08
CA HIS A 117 10.50 0.91 -14.14
C HIS A 117 9.74 1.76 -13.11
N CYS A 118 8.65 1.22 -12.53
CA CYS A 118 7.98 1.84 -11.40
C CYS A 118 8.90 1.71 -10.18
N SER A 119 9.41 2.82 -9.68
CA SER A 119 10.36 2.84 -8.56
C SER A 119 9.66 3.32 -7.29
N LEU A 120 9.87 2.58 -6.20
CA LEU A 120 9.49 2.98 -4.84
C LEU A 120 10.49 3.96 -4.22
N SER A 121 11.55 4.34 -4.94
CA SER A 121 12.61 5.21 -4.47
C SER A 121 13.05 6.14 -5.60
N ALA A 122 13.32 7.42 -5.29
CA ALA A 122 14.12 8.26 -6.17
C ALA A 122 15.49 7.61 -6.42
N PRO A 123 16.15 7.83 -7.57
CA PRO A 123 17.55 7.45 -7.72
C PRO A 123 18.37 8.16 -6.63
N GLU A 124 19.18 7.39 -5.90
CA GLU A 124 20.24 7.91 -5.01
C GLU A 124 21.23 8.79 -5.79
#